data_AF-A0A553V5J1-F1
#
_entry.id   AF-A0A553V5J1-F1
#
_cell.length_a   1.000
_cell.length_b   1.000
_cell.length_c   1.000
_cell.angle_alpha   90.00
_cell.angle_beta   90.00
_cell.angle_gamma   90.00
#
_symmetry.space_group_name_H-M   'P 1'
#
loop_
_entity.id
_entity.type
_entity.pdbx_description
1 polymer ?
#
loop_
_entity_poly.entity_id
_entity_poly.type
_entity_poly.pdbx_seq_one_letter_code
_entity_poly.pdbx_strand_id
1 'polypeptide(L)'
;MNYAASLATVVILAFFFPLLVRLASGYGVSRSLSASTLAVVLTFVVATSLIRFQVTRFRVSTTKLDEARAQAALHPNQARAYFVGGEHLATLLLRMGRRREAADVIDRYAQLGGAKESEIVTLREALAKAERRQRKEG
;
A
#
# COMPACT_ATOMS: atom_id res chain seq x y z
N MET A 1 17.10 -9.64 -0.68
CA MET A 1 17.51 -8.24 -0.39
C MET A 1 16.74 -7.33 -1.34
N ASN A 2 16.06 -6.32 -0.81
CA ASN A 2 15.15 -5.49 -1.60
C ASN A 2 15.96 -4.38 -2.30
N TYR A 3 16.43 -4.63 -3.53
CA TYR A 3 17.26 -3.71 -4.31
C TYR A 3 16.66 -2.30 -4.44
N ALA A 4 15.33 -2.18 -4.42
CA ALA A 4 14.62 -0.91 -4.44
C ALA A 4 14.86 -0.06 -3.17
N ALA A 5 14.99 -0.70 -2.00
CA ALA A 5 15.24 0.00 -0.74
C ALA A 5 16.68 0.53 -0.65
N SER A 6 17.66 -0.27 -1.11
CA SER A 6 19.04 0.19 -1.23
C SER A 6 19.19 1.32 -2.24
N LEU A 7 18.51 1.23 -3.40
CA LEU A 7 18.52 2.29 -4.41
C LEU A 7 17.91 3.60 -3.88
N ALA A 8 16.75 3.53 -3.22
CA ALA A 8 16.11 4.70 -2.62
C ALA A 8 17.03 5.37 -1.58
N THR A 9 17.73 4.57 -0.77
CA THR A 9 18.67 5.07 0.23
C THR A 9 19.85 5.81 -0.43
N VAL A 10 20.41 5.24 -1.50
CA VAL A 10 21.52 5.85 -2.25
C VAL A 10 21.07 7.16 -2.91
N VAL A 11 19.88 7.21 -3.48
CA VAL A 11 19.34 8.44 -4.11
C VAL A 11 19.13 9.55 -3.08
N ILE A 12 18.55 9.21 -1.92
CA ILE A 12 18.38 10.17 -0.82
C ILE A 12 19.75 10.67 -0.34
N LEU A 13 20.72 9.78 -0.13
CA LEU A 13 22.07 10.18 0.28
C LEU A 13 22.73 11.09 -0.76
N ALA A 14 22.65 10.74 -2.04
CA ALA A 14 23.25 11.50 -3.13
C ALA A 14 22.65 12.92 -3.25
N PHE A 15 21.37 13.09 -2.92
CA PHE A 15 20.71 14.40 -2.98
C PHE A 15 21.03 15.26 -1.76
N PHE A 16 21.03 14.68 -0.56
CA PHE A 16 21.23 15.43 0.68
C PHE A 16 22.70 15.69 1.02
N PHE A 17 23.61 14.82 0.60
CA PHE A 17 25.04 14.95 0.86
C PHE A 17 25.65 16.28 0.35
N PRO A 18 25.47 16.69 -0.93
CA PRO A 18 26.03 17.96 -1.40
C PRO A 18 25.38 19.18 -0.75
N LEU A 19 24.11 19.11 -0.38
CA LEU A 19 23.41 20.16 0.37
C LEU A 19 24.05 20.37 1.75
N LEU A 20 24.35 19.27 2.45
CA LEU A 20 25.01 19.28 3.76
C LEU A 20 26.43 19.81 3.68
N VAL A 21 27.21 19.42 2.66
CA VAL A 21 28.56 19.93 2.42
C VAL A 21 28.54 21.44 2.19
N ARG A 22 27.55 21.93 1.43
CA ARG A 22 27.40 23.36 1.13
C ARG A 22 27.00 24.17 2.37
N LEU A 23 26.07 23.66 3.19
CA LEU A 23 25.73 24.29 4.48
C LEU A 23 26.90 24.29 5.48
N ALA A 24 27.67 23.20 5.53
CA ALA A 24 28.85 23.10 6.40
C ALA A 24 29.93 24.10 5.99
N SER A 25 30.13 24.31 4.68
CA SER A 25 31.10 25.29 4.17
C SER A 25 30.70 26.75 4.42
N GLY A 26 29.39 27.05 4.54
CA GLY A 26 28.89 28.42 4.70
C GLY A 26 28.82 28.93 6.15
N TYR A 27 28.65 28.04 7.15
CA TYR A 27 28.29 28.45 8.52
C TYR A 27 29.39 28.29 9.59
N GLY A 28 30.58 27.79 9.23
CA GLY A 28 31.69 27.63 10.17
C GLY A 28 31.55 26.39 11.07
N VAL A 29 32.67 25.68 11.25
CA VAL A 29 32.74 24.26 11.63
C VAL A 29 32.28 23.95 13.06
N SER A 30 32.26 24.90 14.00
CA SER A 30 32.10 24.61 15.44
C SER A 30 30.65 24.54 15.96
N ARG A 31 29.72 25.34 15.42
CA ARG A 31 28.28 25.28 15.76
C ARG A 31 27.45 24.54 14.71
N SER A 32 27.97 24.46 13.48
CA SER A 32 27.32 23.81 12.34
C SER A 32 27.42 22.27 12.41
N LEU A 33 28.40 21.72 13.13
CA LEU A 33 28.58 20.27 13.25
C LEU A 33 27.43 19.61 14.02
N SER A 34 26.98 20.21 15.13
CA SER A 34 25.85 19.68 15.89
C SER A 34 24.53 19.82 15.11
N ALA A 35 24.29 20.98 14.48
CA ALA A 35 23.10 21.21 13.67
C ALA A 35 23.03 20.28 12.44
N SER A 36 24.15 20.10 11.74
CA SER A 36 24.23 19.23 10.55
C SER A 36 24.13 17.76 10.92
N THR A 37 24.79 17.34 12.00
CA THR A 37 24.68 15.95 12.51
C THR A 37 23.26 15.66 12.99
N LEU A 38 22.63 16.60 13.71
CA LEU A 38 21.25 16.47 14.14
C LEU A 38 20.29 16.39 12.94
N ALA A 39 20.49 17.21 11.92
CA ALA A 39 19.67 17.17 10.71
C ALA A 39 19.83 15.83 9.97
N VAL A 40 21.06 15.33 9.80
CA VAL A 40 21.32 14.01 9.19
C VAL A 40 20.65 12.89 9.97
N VAL A 41 20.82 12.87 11.30
CA VAL A 41 20.21 11.87 12.17
C VAL A 41 18.69 11.96 12.10
N LEU A 42 18.11 13.16 12.12
CA LEU A 42 16.67 13.36 12.02
C LEU A 42 16.14 12.87 10.66
N THR A 43 16.78 13.25 9.55
CA THR A 43 16.41 12.78 8.21
C THR A 43 16.52 11.27 8.11
N PHE A 44 17.57 10.67 8.68
CA PHE A 44 17.76 9.22 8.69
C PHE A 44 16.67 8.50 9.51
N VAL A 45 16.33 9.02 10.69
CA VAL A 45 15.26 8.47 11.55
C VAL A 45 13.90 8.59 10.87
N VAL A 46 13.60 9.74 10.27
CA VAL A 46 12.34 9.98 9.54
C VAL A 46 12.25 9.06 8.33
N ALA A 47 13.29 8.97 7.51
CA ALA A 47 13.31 8.10 6.34
C ALA A 47 13.12 6.62 6.75
N THR A 48 13.85 6.16 7.77
CA THR A 48 13.73 4.78 8.28
C THR A 48 12.32 4.50 8.82
N SER A 49 11.73 5.46 9.53
CA SER A 49 10.38 5.33 10.08
C SER A 49 9.33 5.29 8.99
N LEU A 50 9.44 6.14 7.97
CA LEU A 50 8.54 6.15 6.81
C LEU A 50 8.62 4.85 6.02
N ILE A 51 9.83 4.36 5.75
CA ILE A 51 10.04 3.08 5.06
C ILE A 51 9.42 1.95 5.88
N ARG A 52 9.72 1.87 7.19
CA ARG A 52 9.14 0.85 8.06
C ARG A 52 7.61 0.92 8.10
N PHE A 53 7.05 2.12 8.20
CA PHE A 53 5.60 2.32 8.19
C PHE A 53 4.98 1.87 6.87
N GLN A 54 5.56 2.26 5.74
CA GLN A 54 5.04 1.90 4.42
C GLN A 54 5.14 0.40 4.15
N VAL A 55 6.26 -0.24 4.53
CA VAL A 55 6.46 -1.69 4.41
C VAL A 55 5.50 -2.45 5.33
N THR A 56 5.31 -1.99 6.57
CA THR A 56 4.40 -2.63 7.53
C THR A 56 2.97 -2.52 7.04
N ARG A 57 2.55 -1.33 6.59
CA ARG A 57 1.22 -1.11 6.02
C ARG A 57 0.98 -1.98 4.79
N PHE A 58 1.95 -2.06 3.89
CA PHE A 58 1.86 -2.91 2.71
C PHE A 58 1.75 -4.38 3.08
N ARG A 59 2.60 -4.86 4.01
CA ARG A 59 2.54 -6.23 4.54
C ARG A 59 1.18 -6.55 5.14
N VAL A 60 0.65 -5.69 6.01
CA VAL A 60 -0.66 -5.91 6.64
C VAL A 60 -1.78 -5.98 5.59
N SER A 61 -1.74 -5.15 4.56
CA SER A 61 -2.72 -5.21 3.46
C SER A 61 -2.59 -6.48 2.62
N THR A 62 -1.38 -6.96 2.35
CA THR A 62 -1.16 -8.20 1.61
C THR A 62 -1.53 -9.43 2.42
N THR A 63 -1.18 -9.47 3.71
CA THR A 63 -1.49 -10.62 4.59
C THR A 63 -3.00 -10.82 4.71
N LYS A 64 -3.77 -9.74 4.89
CA LYS A 64 -5.23 -9.81 4.90
C LYS A 64 -5.83 -10.31 3.58
N LEU A 65 -5.21 -9.96 2.45
CA LEU A 65 -5.64 -10.45 1.15
C LEU A 65 -5.36 -11.95 1.00
N ASP A 66 -4.17 -12.38 1.41
CA ASP A 66 -3.75 -13.78 1.32
C ASP A 66 -4.63 -14.68 2.21
N GLU A 67 -4.97 -14.21 3.41
CA GLU A 67 -5.96 -14.87 4.30
C GLU A 67 -7.33 -14.96 3.64
N ALA A 68 -7.84 -13.86 3.08
CA ALA A 68 -9.13 -13.83 2.40
C ALA A 68 -9.18 -14.74 1.16
N ARG A 69 -8.07 -14.83 0.42
CA ARG A 69 -7.95 -15.76 -0.71
C ARG A 69 -7.91 -17.21 -0.25
N ALA A 70 -7.13 -17.51 0.78
CA ALA A 70 -7.04 -18.86 1.33
C ALA A 70 -8.40 -19.33 1.84
N GLN A 71 -9.13 -18.47 2.55
CA GLN A 71 -10.46 -18.77 3.05
C GLN A 71 -11.48 -19.00 1.92
N ALA A 72 -11.50 -18.14 0.91
CA ALA A 72 -12.37 -18.31 -0.25
C ALA A 72 -12.01 -19.56 -1.06
N ALA A 73 -10.73 -19.94 -1.13
CA ALA A 73 -10.28 -21.16 -1.80
C ALA A 73 -10.70 -22.43 -1.04
N LEU A 74 -10.70 -22.39 0.29
CA LEU A 74 -11.11 -23.53 1.14
C LEU A 74 -12.63 -23.75 1.11
N HIS A 75 -13.42 -22.69 0.98
CA HIS A 75 -14.88 -22.77 0.99
C HIS A 75 -15.51 -22.00 -0.19
N PRO A 76 -15.31 -22.45 -1.44
CA PRO A 76 -15.70 -21.70 -2.64
C PRO A 76 -17.20 -21.47 -2.78
N ASN A 77 -18.02 -22.35 -2.20
CA ASN A 77 -19.49 -22.30 -2.31
C ASN A 77 -20.16 -21.51 -1.17
N GLN A 78 -19.39 -20.99 -0.21
CA GLN A 78 -19.94 -20.26 0.93
C GLN A 78 -19.77 -18.75 0.73
N ALA A 79 -20.88 -18.03 0.60
CA ALA A 79 -20.86 -16.56 0.47
C ALA A 79 -20.09 -15.87 1.62
N ARG A 80 -20.19 -16.40 2.84
CA ARG A 80 -19.47 -15.86 4.02
C ARG A 80 -17.95 -16.01 3.92
N ALA A 81 -17.43 -16.98 3.18
CA ALA A 81 -16.00 -17.21 3.03
C ALA A 81 -15.29 -16.10 2.22
N TYR A 82 -16.06 -15.30 1.48
CA TYR A 82 -15.56 -14.13 0.75
C TYR A 82 -15.44 -12.87 1.63
N PHE A 83 -15.86 -12.95 2.90
CA PHE A 83 -15.75 -11.87 3.88
C PHE A 83 -14.72 -12.20 4.96
N VAL A 84 -13.76 -11.30 5.17
CA VAL A 84 -12.77 -11.41 6.25
C VAL A 84 -12.82 -10.15 7.12
N GLY A 85 -13.10 -10.32 8.41
CA GLY A 85 -13.20 -9.21 9.36
C GLY A 85 -14.29 -8.19 9.00
N GLY A 86 -15.36 -8.62 8.34
CA GLY A 86 -16.45 -7.76 7.87
C GLY A 86 -16.19 -7.06 6.54
N GLU A 87 -15.04 -7.30 5.89
CA GLU A 87 -14.68 -6.71 4.60
C GLU A 87 -14.66 -7.77 3.48
N HIS A 88 -15.26 -7.43 2.33
CA HIS A 88 -15.33 -8.35 1.19
C HIS A 88 -14.01 -8.40 0.41
N LEU A 89 -13.63 -9.59 -0.06
CA LEU A 89 -12.41 -9.84 -0.84
C LEU A 89 -12.29 -8.91 -2.07
N ALA A 90 -13.40 -8.68 -2.79
CA ALA A 90 -13.38 -7.77 -3.94
C ALA A 90 -13.05 -6.32 -3.54
N THR A 91 -13.49 -5.85 -2.38
CA THR A 91 -13.16 -4.51 -1.87
C THR A 91 -11.68 -4.38 -1.56
N LEU A 92 -11.07 -5.42 -0.99
CA LEU A 92 -9.62 -5.48 -0.77
C LEU A 92 -8.86 -5.42 -2.11
N LEU A 93 -9.31 -6.19 -3.11
CA LEU A 93 -8.72 -6.19 -4.45
C LEU A 93 -8.84 -4.83 -5.14
N LEU A 94 -9.99 -4.16 -5.03
CA LEU A 94 -10.20 -2.81 -5.57
C LEU A 94 -9.25 -1.79 -4.95
N ARG A 95 -8.99 -1.85 -3.63
CA ARG A 95 -8.04 -0.96 -2.96
C ARG A 95 -6.60 -1.15 -3.45
N MET A 96 -6.23 -2.36 -3.86
CA MET A 96 -4.92 -2.66 -4.44
C MET A 96 -4.86 -2.45 -5.96
N GLY A 97 -5.92 -1.94 -6.57
CA GLY A 97 -5.97 -1.69 -8.02
C GLY A 97 -6.15 -2.95 -8.88
N ARG A 98 -6.38 -4.12 -8.27
CA ARG A 98 -6.56 -5.42 -8.97
C ARG A 98 -8.00 -5.60 -9.43
N ARG A 99 -8.45 -4.74 -10.35
CA ARG A 99 -9.87 -4.63 -10.75
C ARG A 99 -10.41 -5.82 -11.53
N ARG A 100 -9.61 -6.37 -12.45
CA ARG A 100 -10.01 -7.57 -13.22
C ARG A 100 -10.34 -8.73 -12.29
N GLU A 101 -9.45 -8.97 -11.33
CA GLU A 101 -9.65 -10.02 -10.34
C GLU A 101 -10.80 -9.71 -9.38
N ALA A 102 -11.02 -8.42 -9.05
CA ALA A 102 -12.18 -8.03 -8.27
C ALA A 102 -13.49 -8.32 -9.01
N ALA A 103 -13.55 -8.06 -10.32
CA ALA A 103 -14.70 -8.38 -11.16
C ALA A 103 -14.98 -9.90 -11.19
N ASP A 104 -13.94 -10.72 -11.45
CA ASP A 104 -14.06 -12.17 -11.46
C ASP A 104 -14.57 -12.74 -10.12
N VAL A 105 -14.16 -12.14 -9.00
CA VAL A 105 -14.62 -12.51 -7.66
C VAL A 105 -16.07 -12.07 -7.42
N ILE A 106 -16.47 -10.88 -7.88
CA ILE A 106 -17.85 -10.40 -7.77
C ILE A 106 -18.80 -11.28 -8.59
N ASP A 107 -18.41 -11.65 -9.80
CA ASP A 107 -19.24 -12.50 -10.67
C ASP A 107 -19.38 -13.91 -10.10
N ARG A 108 -18.31 -14.50 -9.56
CA ARG A 108 -18.39 -15.76 -8.82
C ARG A 108 -19.27 -15.66 -7.59
N TYR A 109 -19.12 -14.59 -6.81
CA TYR A 109 -19.94 -14.36 -5.62
C TYR A 109 -21.43 -14.19 -5.97
N ALA A 110 -21.75 -13.50 -7.06
CA ALA A 110 -23.12 -13.31 -7.53
C ALA A 110 -23.80 -14.61 -7.99
N GLN A 111 -23.01 -15.61 -8.40
CA GLN A 111 -23.52 -16.94 -8.75
C GLN A 111 -23.81 -17.81 -7.51
N LEU A 112 -23.40 -17.40 -6.31
CA LEU A 112 -23.67 -18.13 -5.07
C LEU A 112 -25.07 -17.81 -4.54
N GLY A 113 -25.87 -18.84 -4.30
CA GLY A 113 -27.24 -18.69 -3.76
C GLY A 113 -27.36 -18.08 -2.35
N GLY A 114 -26.23 -17.79 -1.68
CA GLY A 114 -26.18 -17.13 -0.38
C GLY A 114 -25.79 -15.65 -0.43
N ALA A 115 -25.58 -15.08 -1.62
CA ALA A 115 -25.24 -13.68 -1.80
C ALA A 115 -26.49 -12.79 -1.69
N LYS A 116 -26.41 -11.70 -0.93
CA LYS A 116 -27.51 -10.73 -0.90
C LYS A 116 -27.41 -9.81 -2.12
N GLU A 117 -28.52 -9.60 -2.81
CA GLU A 117 -28.58 -8.72 -3.99
C GLU A 117 -28.07 -7.31 -3.69
N SER A 118 -28.39 -6.76 -2.50
CA SER A 118 -27.89 -5.45 -2.05
C SER A 118 -26.36 -5.39 -1.92
N GLU A 119 -25.73 -6.50 -1.55
CA GLU A 119 -24.26 -6.61 -1.42
C GLU A 119 -23.61 -6.70 -2.81
N ILE A 120 -24.22 -7.43 -3.75
CA ILE A 120 -23.76 -7.52 -5.14
C ILE A 120 -23.81 -6.15 -5.82
N VAL A 121 -24.92 -5.42 -5.66
CA VAL A 121 -25.10 -4.08 -6.25
C VAL A 121 -24.04 -3.11 -5.72
N THR A 122 -23.83 -3.06 -4.40
CA THR A 122 -22.81 -2.18 -3.79
C THR A 122 -21.39 -2.53 -4.26
N LEU A 123 -21.07 -3.82 -4.44
CA LEU A 123 -19.78 -4.24 -4.99
C LEU A 123 -19.60 -3.84 -6.46
N ARG A 124 -20.65 -3.97 -7.29
CA ARG A 124 -20.63 -3.53 -8.69
C ARG A 124 -20.50 -2.02 -8.82
N GLU A 125 -21.17 -1.25 -7.97
CA GLU A 125 -21.02 0.20 -7.91
C GLU A 125 -19.60 0.61 -7.52
N ALA A 126 -19.00 -0.08 -6.54
CA ALA A 126 -17.61 0.15 -6.14
C ALA A 126 -16.63 -0.11 -7.29
N LEU A 127 -16.84 -1.18 -8.07
CA LEU A 127 -16.07 -1.49 -9.27
C LEU A 127 -16.23 -0.38 -10.33
N ALA A 128 -17.47 0.00 -10.66
CA ALA A 128 -17.75 1.06 -11.64
C ALA A 128 -17.14 2.41 -11.26
N LYS A 129 -17.16 2.76 -9.96
CA LYS A 129 -16.51 3.97 -9.44
C LYS A 129 -14.99 3.91 -9.61
N ALA A 130 -14.38 2.75 -9.36
CA ALA A 130 -12.94 2.55 -9.56
C ALA A 130 -12.57 2.70 -11.04
N GLU A 131 -13.32 2.08 -11.95
CA GLU A 131 -13.13 2.17 -13.41
C GLU A 131 -13.18 3.61 -13.92
N ARG A 132 -14.18 4.38 -13.50
CA ARG A 132 -14.32 5.81 -13.85
C ARG A 132 -13.11 6.63 -13.42
N ARG A 133 -12.49 6.31 -12.28
CA ARG A 133 -11.31 7.02 -11.78
C ARG A 133 -10.10 6.85 -12.69
N GLN A 134 -9.88 5.64 -13.20
CA GLN A 134 -8.75 5.37 -14.12
C GLN A 134 -8.94 6.03 -15.47
N ARG A 135 -10.17 6.07 -16.01
CA ARG A 135 -10.45 6.79 -17.26
C ARG A 135 -10.21 8.31 -17.18
N LYS A 136 -10.12 8.87 -15.96
CA LYS A 136 -9.79 10.29 -15.75
C LYS A 136 -8.31 10.54 -15.48
N GLU A 137 -7.57 9.50 -15.09
CA GLU A 137 -6.15 9.59 -14.70
C GLU A 137 -5.20 9.10 -15.82
N GLY A 138 -5.73 8.43 -16.85
CA GLY A 138 -5.01 8.05 -18.07
C GLY A 138 -5.41 8.92 -19.25
#